data_AF-A0A8T8WB58-F1
#
_entry.id   AF-A0A8T8WB58-F1
#
_cell.length_a   1.000
_cell.length_b   1.000
_cell.length_c   1.000
_cell.angle_alpha   90.00
_cell.angle_beta   90.00
_cell.angle_gamma   90.00
#
_symmetry.space_group_name_H-M   'P 1'
#
loop_
_entity.id
_entity.type
_entity.pdbx_description
1 polymer ?
#
loop_
_entity_poly.entity_id
_entity_poly.type
_entity_poly.pdbx_seq_one_letter_code
_entity_poly.pdbx_strand_id
1 'polypeptide(L)'
;MSAAAMDIRAVIPRPAPEAIEIRCPSIETARSIRQDFGAFCHYDERDLRFRTVWLVEDTPEFYREQIRARVERDREDEERRFGQAELTDAERGRLQQRTGWTFGTHGFHARSCKAIAVGLDVDDWTAHYDHELTVDEHRDIYRAASGRGGRNVTNRSQPTPSNANRYLPDGGEDA
;
A
#
# COMPACT_ATOMS: atom_id res chain seq x y z
N MET A 1 35.54 25.40 14.50
CA MET A 1 34.24 24.96 13.95
C MET A 1 34.43 24.60 12.50
N SER A 2 34.31 23.32 12.14
CA SER A 2 33.90 22.92 10.79
C SER A 2 33.42 21.48 10.87
N ALA A 3 32.10 21.30 10.81
CA ALA A 3 31.47 20.00 10.72
C ALA A 3 31.75 19.46 9.31
N ALA A 4 32.67 18.50 9.21
CA ALA A 4 32.84 17.72 8.00
C ALA A 4 31.50 17.04 7.72
N ALA A 5 30.88 17.39 6.59
CA ALA A 5 29.73 16.69 6.05
C ALA A 5 30.13 15.22 5.89
N MET A 6 29.59 14.38 6.77
CA MET A 6 29.78 12.94 6.74
C MET A 6 29.04 12.44 5.50
N ASP A 7 29.78 12.25 4.42
CA ASP A 7 29.29 11.70 3.15
C ASP A 7 28.85 10.25 3.41
N ILE A 8 27.53 10.02 3.52
CA ILE A 8 26.91 8.70 3.73
C ILE A 8 26.93 7.89 2.41
N ARG A 9 28.02 7.98 1.65
CA ARG A 9 28.42 6.92 0.71
C ARG A 9 29.06 5.79 1.50
N ALA A 10 28.26 5.18 2.39
CA ALA A 10 28.61 3.92 2.99
C ALA A 10 28.92 2.95 1.84
N VAL A 11 30.17 2.50 1.83
CA VAL A 11 30.79 1.64 0.82
C VAL A 11 29.89 0.43 0.59
N ILE A 12 29.09 0.49 -0.48
CA ILE A 12 28.55 -0.70 -1.12
C ILE A 12 29.79 -1.50 -1.54
N PRO A 13 29.91 -2.79 -1.20
CA PRO A 13 31.03 -3.60 -1.70
C PRO A 13 31.05 -3.43 -3.21
N ARG A 14 32.12 -2.83 -3.73
CA ARG A 14 32.27 -2.61 -5.16
C ARG A 14 32.38 -4.01 -5.77
N PRO A 15 31.41 -4.47 -6.58
CA PRO A 15 31.58 -5.74 -7.28
C PRO A 15 32.72 -5.62 -8.29
N ALA A 16 33.07 -6.74 -8.92
CA ALA A 16 34.01 -6.76 -10.03
C ALA A 16 33.64 -5.69 -11.09
N PRO A 17 34.62 -5.08 -11.78
CA PRO A 17 34.37 -3.96 -12.69
C PRO A 17 33.40 -4.29 -13.84
N GLU A 18 33.18 -5.58 -14.13
CA GLU A 18 32.23 -6.09 -15.12
C GLU A 18 30.76 -6.29 -14.62
N ALA A 19 30.44 -5.99 -13.36
CA ALA A 19 29.09 -6.24 -12.84
C ALA A 19 28.04 -5.23 -13.35
N ILE A 20 26.84 -5.73 -13.64
CA ILE A 20 25.71 -4.91 -14.08
C ILE A 20 24.89 -4.46 -12.87
N GLU A 21 24.77 -3.15 -12.66
CA GLU A 21 23.95 -2.57 -11.58
C GLU A 21 22.46 -2.58 -11.94
N ILE A 22 21.62 -3.15 -11.07
CA ILE A 22 20.17 -2.98 -11.11
C ILE A 22 19.69 -2.36 -9.80
N ARG A 23 19.16 -1.13 -9.89
CA ARG A 23 18.54 -0.44 -8.77
C ARG A 23 17.07 -0.82 -8.66
N CYS A 24 16.72 -1.50 -7.58
CA CYS A 24 15.34 -1.88 -7.31
C CYS A 24 14.56 -0.77 -6.59
N PRO A 25 13.22 -0.76 -6.71
CA PRO A 25 12.32 0.12 -5.96
C PRO A 25 12.52 -0.03 -4.45
N SER A 26 12.43 -1.26 -3.94
CA SER A 26 12.54 -1.58 -2.52
C SER A 26 13.65 -2.59 -2.19
N ILE A 27 14.02 -2.68 -0.91
CA ILE A 27 14.91 -3.74 -0.40
C ILE A 27 14.28 -5.13 -0.57
N GLU A 28 12.96 -5.22 -0.45
CA GLU A 28 12.21 -6.47 -0.61
C GLU A 28 12.28 -6.98 -2.04
N THR A 29 12.08 -6.10 -3.03
CA THR A 29 12.26 -6.42 -4.46
C THR A 29 13.69 -6.89 -4.73
N ALA A 30 14.69 -6.19 -4.21
CA ALA A 30 16.09 -6.60 -4.35
C ALA A 30 16.36 -7.98 -3.71
N ARG A 31 15.82 -8.24 -2.52
CA ARG A 31 15.94 -9.53 -1.84
C ARG A 31 15.28 -10.65 -2.64
N SER A 32 14.09 -10.43 -3.17
CA SER A 32 13.38 -11.45 -3.94
C SER A 32 14.07 -11.73 -5.28
N ILE A 33 14.64 -10.73 -5.94
CA ILE A 33 15.49 -10.95 -7.13
C ILE A 33 16.70 -11.80 -6.78
N ARG A 34 17.40 -11.52 -5.66
CA ARG A 34 18.53 -12.36 -5.21
C ARG A 34 18.11 -13.79 -4.89
N GLN A 35 16.90 -13.99 -4.38
CA GLN A 35 16.36 -15.32 -4.09
C GLN A 35 16.06 -16.10 -5.37
N ASP A 36 15.44 -15.46 -6.36
CA ASP A 36 14.95 -16.13 -7.57
C ASP A 36 16.04 -16.26 -8.64
N PHE A 37 16.99 -15.31 -8.68
CA PHE A 37 18.07 -15.21 -9.68
C PHE A 37 19.46 -15.29 -9.06
N GLY A 38 19.60 -15.90 -7.88
CA GLY A 38 20.85 -15.90 -7.11
C GLY A 38 22.08 -16.40 -7.87
N ALA A 39 21.90 -17.32 -8.83
CA ALA A 39 22.99 -17.82 -9.68
C ALA A 39 23.63 -16.75 -10.58
N PHE A 40 22.92 -15.66 -10.84
CA PHE A 40 23.36 -14.55 -11.69
C PHE A 40 23.72 -13.30 -10.88
N CYS A 41 23.60 -13.35 -9.56
CA CYS A 41 23.85 -12.20 -8.69
C CYS A 41 25.22 -12.35 -8.02
N HIS A 42 25.98 -11.25 -7.97
CA HIS A 42 27.03 -11.14 -6.96
C HIS A 42 26.36 -11.08 -5.59
N TYR A 43 26.75 -12.00 -4.70
CA TYR A 43 26.13 -12.17 -3.39
C TYR A 43 27.18 -12.00 -2.28
N ASP A 44 27.12 -10.88 -1.58
CA ASP A 44 27.66 -10.73 -0.23
C ASP A 44 26.49 -10.67 0.77
N GLU A 45 26.59 -11.30 1.94
CA GLU A 45 25.54 -11.28 2.96
C GLU A 45 25.20 -9.84 3.43
N ARG A 46 26.14 -8.91 3.29
CA ARG A 46 25.95 -7.47 3.56
C ARG A 46 25.05 -6.81 2.52
N ASP A 47 24.91 -7.38 1.32
CA ASP A 47 24.11 -6.85 0.22
C ASP A 47 22.60 -6.92 0.49
N LEU A 48 22.17 -7.82 1.40
CA LEU A 48 20.76 -7.99 1.78
C LEU A 48 20.12 -6.73 2.39
N ARG A 49 20.93 -5.75 2.79
CA ARG A 49 20.49 -4.47 3.35
C ARG A 49 20.30 -3.38 2.29
N PHE A 50 20.70 -3.65 1.05
CA PHE A 50 20.66 -2.68 -0.04
C PHE A 50 19.59 -3.03 -1.07
N ARG A 51 19.01 -2.00 -1.68
CA ARG A 51 18.07 -2.10 -2.81
C ARG A 51 18.75 -2.31 -4.17
N THR A 52 20.09 -2.40 -4.20
CA THR A 52 20.85 -2.58 -5.43
C THR A 52 21.24 -4.04 -5.59
N VAL A 53 20.92 -4.63 -6.73
CA VAL A 53 21.34 -5.97 -7.13
C VAL A 53 22.44 -5.81 -8.17
N TRP A 54 23.51 -6.58 -8.02
CA TRP A 54 24.62 -6.63 -8.96
C TRP A 54 24.57 -7.95 -9.70
N LEU A 55 24.40 -7.92 -11.01
CA LEU A 55 24.41 -9.11 -11.85
C LEU A 55 25.81 -9.38 -12.40
N VAL A 56 26.14 -10.64 -12.61
CA VAL A 56 27.36 -11.04 -13.34
C VAL A 56 27.25 -10.60 -14.80
N GLU A 57 28.36 -10.21 -15.43
CA GLU A 57 28.36 -9.77 -16.83
C GLU A 57 27.81 -10.86 -17.75
N ASP A 58 28.14 -12.13 -17.51
CA ASP A 58 27.68 -13.25 -18.34
C ASP A 58 26.19 -13.62 -18.14
N THR A 59 25.42 -12.83 -17.38
CA THR A 59 23.99 -13.08 -17.22
C THR A 59 23.31 -13.05 -18.59
N PRO A 60 22.63 -14.12 -19.03
CA PRO A 60 21.95 -14.13 -20.33
C PRO A 60 20.91 -13.01 -20.44
N GLU A 61 20.81 -12.37 -21.61
CA GLU A 61 19.94 -11.19 -21.80
C GLU A 61 18.48 -11.48 -21.43
N PHE A 62 17.98 -12.68 -21.73
CA PHE A 62 16.64 -13.12 -21.33
C PHE A 62 16.37 -12.98 -19.83
N TYR A 63 17.34 -13.31 -18.97
CA TYR A 63 17.19 -13.14 -17.53
C TYR A 63 17.31 -11.68 -17.11
N ARG A 64 18.17 -10.89 -17.78
CA ARG A 64 18.26 -9.45 -17.53
C ARG A 64 16.96 -8.74 -17.87
N GLU A 65 16.34 -9.07 -19.00
CA GLU A 65 15.05 -8.53 -19.41
C GLU A 65 13.95 -8.90 -18.41
N GLN A 66 13.91 -10.15 -17.94
CA GLN A 66 12.95 -10.56 -16.91
C GLN A 66 13.14 -9.80 -15.59
N ILE A 67 14.38 -9.62 -15.14
CA ILE A 67 14.69 -8.86 -13.92
C ILE A 67 14.29 -7.39 -14.10
N ARG A 68 14.61 -6.78 -15.24
CA ARG A 68 14.20 -5.39 -15.55
C ARG A 68 12.68 -5.25 -15.59
N ALA A 69 11.98 -6.13 -16.30
CA ALA A 69 10.53 -6.12 -16.38
C ALA A 69 9.88 -6.25 -14.99
N ARG A 70 10.47 -7.09 -14.12
CA ARG A 70 10.05 -7.21 -12.72
C ARG A 70 10.28 -5.92 -11.93
N VAL A 71 11.46 -5.32 -12.06
CA VAL A 71 11.79 -4.05 -11.39
C VAL A 71 10.84 -2.95 -11.80
N GLU A 72 10.53 -2.83 -13.09
CA GLU A 72 9.58 -1.84 -13.60
C GLU A 72 8.17 -2.09 -13.07
N ARG A 73 7.68 -3.34 -13.10
CA ARG A 73 6.37 -3.68 -12.51
C ARG A 73 6.31 -3.36 -11.01
N ASP A 74 7.32 -3.77 -10.25
CA ASP A 74 7.38 -3.51 -8.81
C ASP A 74 7.52 -2.00 -8.52
N ARG A 75 8.16 -1.24 -9.43
CA ARG A 75 8.27 0.21 -9.36
C ARG A 75 6.94 0.88 -9.63
N GLU A 76 6.20 0.45 -10.65
CA GLU A 76 4.82 0.90 -10.88
C GLU A 76 3.94 0.60 -9.65
N ASP A 77 4.12 -0.56 -9.03
CA ASP A 77 3.37 -0.93 -7.83
C ASP A 77 3.79 -0.13 -6.58
N GLU A 78 5.06 0.27 -6.46
CA GLU A 78 5.55 1.13 -5.38
C GLU A 78 5.20 2.61 -5.61
N GLU A 79 5.21 3.09 -6.84
CA GLU A 79 4.64 4.38 -7.23
C GLU A 79 3.12 4.40 -6.99
N ARG A 80 2.45 3.25 -7.16
CA ARG A 80 1.07 3.02 -6.71
C ARG A 80 0.93 2.79 -5.20
N ARG A 81 2.01 2.60 -4.45
CA ARG A 81 2.02 2.72 -2.98
C ARG A 81 2.21 4.19 -2.63
N PHE A 82 1.21 4.97 -3.02
CA PHE A 82 1.24 6.42 -2.98
C PHE A 82 1.62 6.96 -1.60
N GLY A 83 2.66 7.80 -1.59
CA GLY A 83 2.94 8.69 -0.48
C GLY A 83 1.74 9.60 -0.20
N GLN A 84 1.63 10.05 1.05
CA GLN A 84 0.50 10.83 1.55
C GLN A 84 0.02 11.93 0.58
N ALA A 85 -1.28 11.96 0.30
CA ALA A 85 -1.90 13.06 -0.44
C ALA A 85 -2.52 14.05 0.55
N GLU A 86 -2.32 15.35 0.33
CA GLU A 86 -2.88 16.37 1.21
C GLU A 86 -4.41 16.37 1.17
N LEU A 87 -5.03 16.54 2.35
CA LEU A 87 -6.47 16.72 2.46
C LEU A 87 -6.82 18.18 2.24
N THR A 88 -7.71 18.44 1.29
CA THR A 88 -8.36 19.74 1.12
C THR A 88 -9.20 20.06 2.36
N ASP A 89 -9.51 21.34 2.55
CA ASP A 89 -10.33 21.78 3.68
C ASP A 89 -11.75 21.21 3.61
N ALA A 90 -12.31 21.05 2.41
CA ALA A 90 -13.62 20.44 2.20
C ALA A 90 -13.63 18.95 2.61
N GLU A 91 -12.63 18.17 2.21
CA GLU A 91 -12.49 16.76 2.62
C GLU A 91 -12.29 16.65 4.13
N ARG A 92 -11.44 17.51 4.70
CA ARG A 92 -11.23 17.55 6.16
C ARG A 92 -12.54 17.83 6.89
N GLY A 93 -13.33 18.80 6.40
CA GLY A 93 -14.64 19.12 6.96
C GLY A 93 -15.62 17.95 6.91
N ARG A 94 -15.69 17.22 5.79
CA ARG A 94 -16.52 16.01 5.66
C ARG A 94 -16.09 14.90 6.62
N LEU A 95 -14.79 14.67 6.77
CA LEU A 95 -14.28 13.63 7.66
C LEU A 95 -14.48 13.97 9.14
N GLN A 96 -14.39 15.24 9.53
CA GLN A 96 -14.67 15.69 10.90
C GLN A 96 -16.13 15.50 11.33
N GLN A 97 -17.05 15.32 10.38
CA GLN A 97 -18.46 15.02 10.70
C GLN A 97 -18.67 13.55 11.06
N ARG A 98 -17.68 12.67 10.82
CA ARG A 98 -17.78 11.24 11.14
C ARG A 98 -17.58 11.02 12.63
N THR A 99 -18.45 10.20 13.22
CA THR A 99 -18.34 9.79 14.61
C THR A 99 -17.00 9.10 14.87
N GLY A 100 -16.32 9.46 15.96
CA GLY A 100 -15.03 8.87 16.34
C GLY A 100 -13.82 9.42 15.57
N TRP A 101 -14.06 10.21 14.51
CA TRP A 101 -12.97 10.72 13.67
C TRP A 101 -12.41 12.04 14.19
N THR A 102 -11.09 12.09 14.34
CA THR A 102 -10.33 13.32 14.62
C THR A 102 -9.11 13.42 13.70
N PHE A 103 -8.77 14.64 13.28
CA PHE A 103 -7.61 14.86 12.42
C PHE A 103 -6.29 14.46 13.10
N GLY A 104 -6.17 14.69 14.41
CA GLY A 104 -4.97 14.35 15.17
C GLY A 104 -4.67 12.85 15.19
N THR A 105 -5.71 12.01 15.25
CA THR A 105 -5.56 10.55 15.30
C THR A 105 -5.57 9.92 13.91
N HIS A 106 -6.40 10.42 12.99
CA HIS A 106 -6.69 9.74 11.72
C HIS A 106 -6.17 10.49 10.49
N GLY A 107 -5.58 11.68 10.66
CA GLY A 107 -5.14 12.51 9.54
C GLY A 107 -4.08 11.84 8.67
N PHE A 108 -3.11 11.18 9.29
CA PHE A 108 -2.06 10.45 8.56
C PHE A 108 -2.68 9.29 7.75
N HIS A 109 -3.59 8.53 8.36
CA HIS A 109 -4.32 7.44 7.72
C HIS A 109 -5.14 7.93 6.53
N ALA A 110 -5.95 8.97 6.72
CA ALA A 110 -6.79 9.57 5.69
C ALA A 110 -5.97 10.08 4.48
N ARG A 111 -4.79 10.68 4.72
CA ARG A 111 -3.90 11.12 3.63
C ARG A 111 -3.32 9.96 2.83
N SER A 112 -2.98 8.86 3.49
CA SER A 112 -2.51 7.64 2.82
C SER A 112 -3.64 7.01 1.99
N CYS A 113 -4.86 6.94 2.54
CA CYS A 113 -6.04 6.43 1.84
C CYS A 113 -6.41 7.30 0.64
N LYS A 114 -6.37 8.64 0.78
CA LYS A 114 -6.58 9.56 -0.34
C LYS A 114 -5.58 9.33 -1.46
N ALA A 115 -4.32 9.14 -1.11
CA ALA A 115 -3.26 8.94 -2.10
C ALA A 115 -3.53 7.70 -2.96
N ILE A 116 -3.95 6.60 -2.32
CA ILE A 116 -4.39 5.39 -3.00
C ILE A 116 -5.58 5.65 -3.90
N ALA A 117 -6.60 6.37 -3.40
CA ALA A 117 -7.80 6.63 -4.16
C ALA A 117 -7.56 7.52 -5.39
N VAL A 118 -6.73 8.56 -5.27
CA VAL A 118 -6.28 9.39 -6.40
C VAL A 118 -5.55 8.54 -7.43
N GLY A 119 -4.68 7.66 -6.96
CA GLY A 119 -3.95 6.72 -7.80
C GLY A 119 -4.81 5.71 -8.57
N LEU A 120 -5.98 5.40 -8.03
CA LEU A 120 -6.98 4.51 -8.63
C LEU A 120 -8.08 5.27 -9.36
N ASP A 121 -7.95 6.59 -9.52
CA ASP A 121 -8.92 7.45 -10.22
C ASP A 121 -10.33 7.36 -9.62
N VAL A 122 -10.41 7.40 -8.28
CA VAL A 122 -11.68 7.42 -7.54
C VAL A 122 -12.13 8.86 -7.29
N ASP A 123 -13.24 9.26 -7.92
CA ASP A 123 -13.80 10.63 -7.84
C ASP A 123 -14.16 11.08 -6.41
N ASP A 124 -14.96 10.29 -5.67
CA ASP A 124 -15.35 10.60 -4.29
C ASP A 124 -14.84 9.55 -3.30
N TRP A 125 -13.53 9.57 -3.04
CA TRP A 125 -12.90 8.67 -2.08
C TRP A 125 -13.45 8.84 -0.65
N THR A 126 -13.92 10.03 -0.28
CA THR A 126 -14.44 10.29 1.06
C THR A 126 -15.73 9.52 1.35
N ALA A 127 -16.48 9.11 0.32
CA ALA A 127 -17.64 8.24 0.46
C ALA A 127 -17.26 6.78 0.80
N HIS A 128 -16.06 6.35 0.38
CA HIS A 128 -15.56 4.98 0.54
C HIS A 128 -14.55 4.81 1.67
N TYR A 129 -14.13 5.92 2.28
CA TYR A 129 -13.22 5.91 3.42
C TYR A 129 -13.92 5.42 4.69
N ASP A 130 -13.21 4.62 5.47
CA ASP A 130 -13.51 4.25 6.85
C ASP A 130 -12.24 4.43 7.69
N HIS A 131 -12.36 4.84 8.94
CA HIS A 131 -11.22 5.01 9.83
C HIS A 131 -10.95 3.77 10.70
N GLU A 132 -11.88 2.81 10.71
CA GLU A 132 -11.71 1.54 11.39
C GLU A 132 -11.02 0.49 10.52
N LEU A 133 -10.99 0.71 9.19
CA LEU A 133 -10.30 -0.14 8.24
C LEU A 133 -8.84 0.29 8.04
N THR A 134 -7.98 -0.67 7.74
CA THR A 134 -6.58 -0.44 7.40
C THR A 134 -6.43 0.16 5.99
N VAL A 135 -5.25 0.74 5.74
CA VAL A 135 -4.89 1.29 4.42
C VAL A 135 -4.95 0.24 3.32
N ASP A 136 -4.55 -1.00 3.61
CA ASP A 136 -4.59 -2.10 2.63
C ASP A 136 -6.02 -2.55 2.33
N GLU A 137 -6.91 -2.63 3.32
CA GLU A 137 -8.34 -2.96 3.10
C GLU A 137 -9.03 -1.93 2.19
N HIS A 138 -8.64 -0.66 2.28
CA HIS A 138 -9.15 0.38 1.39
C HIS A 138 -8.75 0.20 -0.07
N ARG A 139 -7.64 -0.49 -0.37
CA ARG A 139 -7.19 -0.68 -1.76
C ARG A 139 -8.24 -1.43 -2.57
N ASP A 140 -8.83 -2.47 -2.00
CA ASP A 140 -9.82 -3.28 -2.69
C ASP A 140 -11.16 -2.54 -2.81
N ILE A 141 -11.53 -1.75 -1.80
CA ILE A 141 -12.70 -0.87 -1.86
C ILE A 141 -12.54 0.19 -2.95
N TYR A 142 -11.39 0.87 -3.02
CA TYR A 142 -11.12 1.89 -4.02
C TYR A 142 -10.98 1.31 -5.43
N ARG A 143 -10.42 0.11 -5.59
CA ARG A 143 -10.44 -0.61 -6.87
C ARG A 143 -11.87 -0.89 -7.34
N ALA A 144 -12.74 -1.33 -6.44
CA ALA A 144 -14.16 -1.55 -6.75
C ALA A 144 -14.90 -0.24 -7.07
N ALA A 145 -14.52 0.87 -6.42
CA ALA A 145 -15.08 2.19 -6.67
C ALA A 145 -14.55 2.86 -7.95
N SER A 146 -13.34 2.49 -8.39
CA SER A 146 -12.79 3.00 -9.65
C SER A 146 -13.70 2.61 -10.82
N GLY A 147 -14.06 3.58 -11.67
CA GLY A 147 -15.01 3.38 -12.79
C GLY A 147 -14.59 2.33 -13.83
N ARG A 148 -13.40 1.75 -13.69
CA ARG A 148 -12.89 0.64 -14.53
C ARG A 148 -13.23 -0.76 -14.00
N GLY A 149 -13.82 -0.88 -12.81
CA GLY A 149 -14.12 -2.14 -12.12
C GLY A 149 -15.58 -2.60 -12.17
N GLY A 150 -16.28 -2.47 -13.29
CA GLY A 150 -17.69 -2.88 -13.38
C GLY A 150 -17.92 -4.40 -13.48
N ARG A 151 -18.14 -5.11 -12.36
CA ARG A 151 -19.29 -6.02 -12.08
C ARG A 151 -19.03 -7.07 -10.98
N ASN A 152 -20.05 -7.18 -10.12
CA ASN A 152 -20.47 -8.30 -9.26
C ASN A 152 -19.66 -8.60 -7.98
N VAL A 153 -20.19 -8.14 -6.85
CA VAL A 153 -20.70 -9.04 -5.80
C VAL A 153 -22.04 -8.52 -5.28
N THR A 154 -22.95 -9.47 -5.15
CA THR A 154 -24.39 -9.37 -4.96
C THR A 154 -24.82 -8.71 -3.65
N ASN A 155 -25.81 -7.83 -3.78
CA ASN A 155 -27.04 -7.79 -2.99
C ASN A 155 -27.06 -8.72 -1.76
N ARG A 156 -26.76 -8.17 -0.58
CA ARG A 156 -27.25 -8.67 0.70
C ARG A 156 -28.13 -7.59 1.33
N SER A 157 -29.28 -7.33 0.71
CA SER A 157 -30.43 -6.74 1.41
C SER A 157 -30.63 -7.53 2.70
N GLN A 158 -30.38 -6.87 3.82
CA GLN A 158 -30.82 -7.34 5.12
C GLN A 158 -32.35 -7.46 5.10
N PRO A 159 -32.95 -8.61 5.43
CA PRO A 159 -34.31 -8.59 5.94
C PRO A 159 -34.23 -8.10 7.39
N THR A 160 -34.75 -6.91 7.65
CA THR A 160 -35.08 -6.49 9.00
C THR A 160 -36.23 -7.38 9.52
N PRO A 161 -36.09 -8.09 10.65
CA PRO A 161 -37.27 -8.55 11.36
C PRO A 161 -37.90 -7.33 12.04
N SER A 162 -39.07 -6.98 11.52
CA SER A 162 -40.01 -6.02 12.08
C SER A 162 -40.23 -6.26 13.57
N ASN A 163 -40.21 -5.14 14.28
CA ASN A 163 -40.53 -4.93 15.68
C ASN A 163 -41.88 -5.57 16.07
N ALA A 164 -41.87 -6.60 16.92
CA ALA A 164 -43.04 -7.07 17.67
C ALA A 164 -42.61 -7.99 18.83
N ASN A 165 -42.08 -7.44 19.92
CA ASN A 165 -42.53 -7.79 21.28
C ASN A 165 -41.71 -7.06 22.34
N ARG A 166 -42.34 -6.07 22.97
CA ARG A 166 -42.02 -5.70 24.35
C ARG A 166 -43.31 -5.25 25.02
N TYR A 167 -44.01 -6.21 25.61
CA TYR A 167 -44.77 -5.97 26.84
C TYR A 167 -44.74 -7.25 27.69
N LEU A 168 -44.04 -7.14 28.82
CA LEU A 168 -44.13 -7.98 30.02
C LEU A 168 -44.02 -6.98 31.19
N PRO A 169 -44.49 -7.28 32.41
CA PRO A 169 -45.50 -8.24 32.87
C PRO A 169 -46.51 -7.58 33.86
N ASP A 170 -47.36 -8.41 34.49
CA ASP A 170 -47.74 -8.39 35.92
C ASP A 170 -49.26 -8.41 36.23
N GLY A 171 -49.66 -9.41 37.03
CA GLY A 171 -50.64 -9.28 38.11
C GLY A 171 -52.12 -9.58 37.84
N GLY A 172 -52.65 -10.63 38.49
CA GLY A 172 -53.98 -10.57 39.12
C GLY A 172 -55.11 -11.42 38.54
N GLU A 173 -55.31 -12.59 39.18
CA GLU A 173 -56.56 -13.14 39.75
C GLU A 173 -57.93 -13.01 39.04
N ASP A 174 -58.64 -14.16 39.03
CA ASP A 174 -60.08 -14.38 39.28
C ASP A 174 -60.84 -15.16 38.19
N ALA A 175 -61.12 -16.44 38.51
CA ALA A 175 -62.42 -17.14 38.44
C ALA A 175 -62.24 -18.67 38.36
#